data_AF-F2IV60-F1
#
_entry.id   AF-F2IV60-F1
#
_cell.length_a   1.000
_cell.length_b   1.000
_cell.length_c   1.000
_cell.angle_alpha   90.00
_cell.angle_beta   90.00
_cell.angle_gamma   90.00
#
_symmetry.space_group_name_H-M   'P 1'
#
loop_
_entity.id
_entity.type
_entity.pdbx_description
1 polymer ?
#
loop_
_entity_poly.entity_id
_entity_poly.type
_entity_poly.pdbx_seq_one_letter_code
_entity_poly.pdbx_strand_id
1 'polypeptide(L)'
;MERITQLARLSVLRAWGFSGLAILMVMMGTASDLAASFFFGASGALAVSAAMTVYGLTYHRRRRVEDTEVWIMLAEQERPARPVARMLIVTAMRDQLLDKAYWSVRLALGLFAVSIVLLLVSDRA
;
A
#
# COMPACT_ATOMS: atom_id res chain seq x y z
N MET A 1 -6.64 -15.27 16.27
CA MET A 1 -6.96 -14.14 15.35
C MET A 1 -5.72 -13.27 15.13
N GLU A 2 -5.00 -12.92 16.18
CA GLU A 2 -3.83 -12.03 16.16
C GLU A 2 -2.72 -12.43 15.16
N ARG A 3 -2.43 -13.73 15.03
CA ARG A 3 -1.43 -14.24 14.08
C ARG A 3 -1.79 -13.99 12.62
N ILE A 4 -3.07 -14.18 12.25
CA ILE A 4 -3.58 -13.92 10.89
C ILE A 4 -3.42 -12.43 10.56
N THR A 5 -3.75 -11.56 11.50
CA THR A 5 -3.59 -10.11 11.34
C THR A 5 -2.12 -9.71 11.19
N GLN A 6 -1.20 -10.31 11.96
CA GLN A 6 0.23 -10.05 11.82
C GLN A 6 0.77 -10.47 10.45
N LEU A 7 0.39 -11.64 9.96
CA LEU A 7 0.81 -12.13 8.64
C LEU A 7 0.21 -11.30 7.50
N ALA A 8 -1.06 -10.92 7.61
CA ALA A 8 -1.70 -9.99 6.68
C ALA A 8 -0.95 -8.65 6.64
N ARG A 9 -0.59 -8.12 7.81
CA ARG A 9 0.20 -6.89 7.92
C ARG A 9 1.56 -7.03 7.26
N LEU A 10 2.30 -8.11 7.49
CA LEU A 10 3.61 -8.36 6.89
C LEU A 10 3.53 -8.45 5.36
N SER A 11 2.53 -9.18 4.83
CA SER A 11 2.28 -9.30 3.39
C SER A 11 2.03 -7.94 2.74
N VAL A 12 1.10 -7.15 3.29
CA VAL A 12 0.77 -5.82 2.73
C VAL A 12 1.92 -4.84 2.91
N LEU A 13 2.62 -4.87 4.06
CA LEU A 13 3.76 -3.99 4.32
C LEU A 13 4.89 -4.19 3.31
N ARG A 14 5.15 -5.44 2.92
CA ARG A 14 6.16 -5.76 1.91
C ARG A 14 5.81 -5.13 0.56
N ALA A 15 4.57 -5.29 0.10
CA ALA A 15 4.12 -4.69 -1.15
C ALA A 15 4.22 -3.15 -1.11
N TRP A 16 3.74 -2.55 -0.02
CA TRP A 16 3.81 -1.11 0.20
C TRP A 16 5.26 -0.59 0.26
N GLY A 17 6.16 -1.32 0.92
CA GLY A 17 7.59 -0.97 0.99
C GLY A 17 8.28 -1.00 -0.37
N PHE A 18 8.03 -2.02 -1.19
CA PHE A 18 8.55 -2.06 -2.56
C PHE A 18 8.00 -0.93 -3.44
N SER A 19 6.72 -0.61 -3.29
CA SER A 19 6.16 0.56 -3.97
C SER A 19 6.83 1.86 -3.53
N GLY A 20 7.09 2.03 -2.23
CA GLY A 20 7.84 3.18 -1.72
C GLY A 20 9.24 3.29 -2.29
N LEU A 21 9.97 2.17 -2.40
CA LEU A 21 11.30 2.14 -3.01
C LEU A 21 11.27 2.54 -4.50
N ALA A 22 10.27 2.04 -5.25
CA ALA A 22 10.09 2.43 -6.65
C ALA A 22 9.81 3.94 -6.79
N ILE A 23 8.96 4.50 -5.92
CA ILE A 23 8.69 5.95 -5.90
C ILE A 23 9.96 6.74 -5.61
N LEU A 24 10.75 6.32 -4.61
CA LEU A 24 12.02 6.97 -4.28
C LEU A 24 13.00 6.95 -5.46
N MET A 25 13.08 5.83 -6.19
CA MET A 25 13.92 5.75 -7.39
C MET A 25 13.49 6.75 -8.47
N VAL A 26 12.17 6.90 -8.70
CA VAL A 26 11.65 7.91 -9.65
C VAL A 26 12.01 9.31 -9.18
N MET A 27 11.80 9.63 -7.90
CA MET A 27 12.14 10.94 -7.34
C MET A 27 13.62 11.28 -7.47
N MET A 28 14.51 10.29 -7.25
CA MET A 28 15.95 10.45 -7.44
C MET A 28 16.32 10.65 -8.92
N GLY A 29 15.64 9.95 -9.84
CA GLY A 29 15.83 10.12 -11.28
C GLY A 29 15.44 11.52 -11.79
N THR A 30 14.50 12.18 -11.12
CA THR A 30 14.04 13.54 -11.44
C THR A 30 14.57 14.60 -10.48
N ALA A 31 15.64 14.31 -9.73
CA ALA A 31 16.15 15.21 -8.68
C ALA A 31 16.73 16.54 -9.20
N SER A 32 16.97 16.68 -10.51
CA SER A 32 17.41 17.93 -11.13
C SER A 32 16.36 19.04 -11.06
N ASP A 33 15.07 18.67 -10.99
CA ASP A 33 13.95 19.58 -10.76
C ASP A 33 13.19 19.09 -9.53
N LEU A 34 13.38 19.79 -8.41
CA LEU A 34 12.75 19.44 -7.14
C LEU A 34 11.22 19.48 -7.25
N ALA A 35 10.63 20.47 -7.92
CA ALA A 35 9.18 20.57 -8.04
C ALA A 35 8.61 19.37 -8.79
N ALA A 36 9.25 18.98 -9.91
CA ALA A 36 8.90 17.77 -10.65
C ALA A 36 9.13 16.49 -9.83
N SER A 37 10.23 16.39 -9.10
CA SER A 37 10.53 15.24 -8.24
C SER A 37 9.44 14.98 -7.20
N PHE A 38 9.02 16.01 -6.46
CA PHE A 38 7.93 15.89 -5.49
C PHE A 38 6.57 15.61 -6.17
N PHE A 39 6.33 16.13 -7.38
CA PHE A 39 5.13 15.83 -8.15
C PHE A 39 5.05 14.36 -8.58
N PHE A 40 6.14 13.80 -9.11
CA PHE A 40 6.20 12.37 -9.45
C PHE A 40 6.09 11.48 -8.21
N GLY A 41 6.71 11.90 -7.11
CA GLY A 41 6.55 11.26 -5.80
C GLY A 41 5.09 11.20 -5.36
N ALA A 42 4.38 12.33 -5.41
CA ALA A 42 2.97 12.44 -5.06
C ALA A 42 2.09 11.56 -5.97
N SER A 43 2.34 11.60 -7.28
CA SER A 43 1.62 10.82 -8.28
C SER A 43 1.80 9.31 -8.06
N GLY A 44 3.03 8.87 -7.78
CA GLY A 44 3.32 7.49 -7.44
C GLY A 44 2.60 7.05 -6.16
N ALA A 45 2.61 7.87 -5.12
CA ALA A 45 1.92 7.59 -3.87
C ALA A 45 0.38 7.51 -4.04
N LEU A 46 -0.20 8.36 -4.89
CA LEU A 46 -1.63 8.25 -5.28
C LEU A 46 -1.91 6.97 -6.03
N ALA A 47 -1.06 6.59 -7.00
CA ALA A 47 -1.23 5.35 -7.75
C ALA A 47 -1.20 4.12 -6.83
N VAL A 48 -0.29 4.10 -5.85
CA VAL A 48 -0.25 3.04 -4.82
C VAL A 48 -1.52 3.04 -3.98
N SER A 49 -2.00 4.20 -3.54
CA SER A 49 -3.24 4.28 -2.76
C SER A 49 -4.45 3.76 -3.56
N ALA A 50 -4.57 4.16 -4.82
CA ALA A 50 -5.63 3.70 -5.71
C ALA A 50 -5.57 2.17 -5.90
N ALA A 51 -4.37 1.64 -6.18
CA ALA A 51 -4.17 0.20 -6.33
C ALA A 51 -4.54 -0.56 -5.05
N MET A 52 -4.11 -0.09 -3.88
CA MET A 52 -4.42 -0.71 -2.58
C MET A 52 -5.92 -0.64 -2.25
N THR A 53 -6.59 0.48 -2.57
CA THR A 53 -8.04 0.65 -2.39
C THR A 53 -8.81 -0.32 -3.26
N VAL A 54 -8.49 -0.38 -4.57
CA VAL A 54 -9.14 -1.30 -5.51
C VAL A 54 -8.91 -2.74 -5.08
N TYR A 55 -7.68 -3.09 -4.69
CA TYR A 55 -7.35 -4.44 -4.23
C TYR A 55 -8.06 -4.79 -2.93
N GLY A 56 -8.13 -3.88 -1.96
CA GLY A 56 -8.85 -4.07 -0.69
C GLY A 56 -10.36 -4.25 -0.89
N LEU A 57 -10.97 -3.45 -1.78
CA LEU A 57 -12.40 -3.54 -2.11
C LEU A 57 -12.73 -4.83 -2.86
N THR A 58 -11.84 -5.34 -3.71
CA THR A 58 -12.06 -6.56 -4.51
C THR A 58 -11.55 -7.84 -3.87
N TYR A 59 -10.83 -7.75 -2.73
CA TYR A 59 -10.19 -8.91 -2.09
C TYR A 59 -11.17 -10.04 -1.74
N HIS A 60 -12.42 -9.70 -1.37
CA HIS A 60 -13.47 -10.67 -1.05
C HIS A 60 -13.84 -11.61 -2.23
N ARG A 61 -13.53 -11.22 -3.48
CA ARG A 61 -13.78 -12.03 -4.67
C ARG A 61 -12.84 -13.22 -4.79
N ARG A 62 -11.77 -13.29 -3.99
CA ARG A 62 -10.89 -14.47 -3.95
C ARG A 62 -11.69 -15.71 -3.51
N ARG A 63 -11.76 -16.70 -4.41
CA ARG A 63 -12.48 -17.97 -4.18
C ARG A 63 -11.67 -18.97 -3.35
N ARG A 64 -10.35 -18.99 -3.50
CA ARG A 64 -9.45 -19.97 -2.84
C ARG A 64 -8.65 -19.28 -1.74
N VAL A 65 -8.90 -19.68 -0.50
CA VAL A 65 -8.14 -19.22 0.69
C VAL A 65 -6.75 -19.82 0.70
N GLU A 66 -6.63 -21.02 0.13
CA GLU A 66 -5.42 -21.86 0.11
C GLU A 66 -4.26 -21.17 -0.63
N ASP A 67 -4.59 -20.35 -1.62
CA ASP A 67 -3.65 -19.62 -2.45
C ASP A 67 -3.22 -18.28 -1.82
N THR A 68 -3.75 -17.94 -0.64
CA THR A 68 -3.39 -16.68 0.03
C THR A 68 -2.06 -16.81 0.75
N GLU A 69 -1.23 -15.77 0.65
CA GLU A 69 0.07 -15.73 1.32
C GLU A 69 -0.07 -15.96 2.84
N VAL A 70 -1.13 -15.44 3.45
CA VAL A 70 -1.45 -15.64 4.86
C VAL A 70 -1.74 -17.10 5.19
N TRP A 71 -2.42 -17.83 4.31
CA TRP A 71 -2.69 -19.27 4.49
C TRP A 71 -1.42 -20.11 4.34
N ILE A 72 -0.58 -19.78 3.35
CA ILE A 72 0.69 -20.46 3.10
C ILE A 72 1.66 -20.27 4.28
N MET A 73 1.66 -19.08 4.88
CA MET A 73 2.49 -18.76 6.06
C MET A 73 1.96 -19.34 7.37
N LEU A 74 0.72 -19.85 7.41
CA LEU A 74 0.14 -20.46 8.60
C LEU A 74 0.59 -21.92 8.74
N ALA A 75 1.08 -22.29 9.93
CA ALA A 75 1.37 -23.68 10.26
C ALA A 75 0.10 -24.53 10.18
N GLU A 76 0.21 -25.80 9.77
CA GLU A 76 -0.94 -26.68 9.57
C GLU A 76 -1.81 -26.82 10.83
N GLN A 77 -1.20 -26.82 12.01
CA GLN A 77 -1.90 -26.94 13.29
C GLN A 77 -2.68 -25.67 13.67
N GLU A 78 -2.34 -24.52 13.08
CA GLU A 78 -2.96 -23.22 13.37
C GLU A 78 -4.09 -22.86 12.40
N ARG A 79 -4.34 -23.71 11.38
CA ARG A 79 -5.34 -23.45 10.33
C ARG A 79 -6.76 -23.63 10.87
N PRO A 80 -7.57 -22.56 10.93
CA PRO A 80 -8.98 -22.69 11.30
C PRO A 80 -9.77 -23.42 10.20
N ALA A 81 -10.98 -23.86 10.55
CA ALA A 81 -11.89 -24.45 9.57
C ALA A 81 -12.08 -23.51 8.36
N ARG A 82 -12.02 -24.08 7.14
CA ARG A 82 -12.04 -23.36 5.85
C ARG A 82 -13.03 -22.18 5.76
N PRO A 83 -14.32 -22.30 6.15
CA PRO A 83 -15.26 -21.18 6.06
C PRO A 83 -14.92 -20.02 7.01
N VAL A 84 -14.45 -20.32 8.23
CA VAL A 84 -14.05 -19.31 9.23
C VAL A 84 -12.73 -18.67 8.83
N ALA A 85 -11.77 -19.46 8.37
CA ALA A 85 -10.48 -18.97 7.90
C ALA A 85 -10.62 -17.97 6.74
N ARG A 86 -11.54 -18.25 5.80
CA ARG A 86 -11.83 -17.32 4.69
C ARG A 86 -12.24 -15.95 5.20
N MET A 87 -13.22 -15.91 6.09
CA MET A 87 -13.74 -14.65 6.63
C MET A 87 -12.65 -13.89 7.36
N LEU A 88 -11.87 -14.57 8.21
CA LEU A 88 -10.80 -13.94 8.99
C LEU A 88 -9.69 -13.37 8.10
N ILE A 89 -9.22 -14.12 7.10
CA ILE A 89 -8.14 -13.67 6.20
C ILE A 89 -8.63 -12.53 5.32
N VAL A 90 -9.84 -12.62 4.76
CA VAL A 90 -10.40 -11.56 3.90
C VAL A 90 -10.55 -10.25 4.68
N THR A 91 -11.10 -10.31 5.90
CA THR A 91 -11.25 -9.11 6.74
C THR A 91 -9.89 -8.53 7.12
N ALA A 92 -8.96 -9.35 7.63
CA ALA A 92 -7.64 -8.87 8.04
C ALA A 92 -6.86 -8.25 6.87
N MET A 93 -6.88 -8.87 5.69
CA MET A 93 -6.21 -8.33 4.50
C MET A 93 -6.85 -7.03 4.02
N ARG A 94 -8.19 -6.96 3.99
CA ARG A 94 -8.91 -5.75 3.60
C ARG A 94 -8.57 -4.58 4.52
N ASP A 95 -8.55 -4.81 5.83
CA ASP A 95 -8.24 -3.76 6.81
C ASP A 95 -6.81 -3.24 6.63
N GLN A 96 -5.83 -4.14 6.43
CA GLN A 96 -4.44 -3.74 6.21
C GLN A 96 -4.24 -3.01 4.87
N LEU A 97 -4.94 -3.44 3.81
CA LEU A 97 -4.88 -2.78 2.50
C LEU A 97 -5.46 -1.36 2.56
N LEU A 98 -6.60 -1.19 3.22
CA LEU A 98 -7.24 0.12 3.36
C LEU A 98 -6.45 1.06 4.28
N ASP A 99 -5.86 0.54 5.37
CA ASP A 99 -4.95 1.31 6.21
C ASP A 99 -3.77 1.84 5.39
N LYS A 100 -3.10 0.99 4.60
CA LYS A 100 -1.98 1.44 3.77
C LYS A 100 -2.39 2.34 2.62
N ALA A 101 -3.59 2.16 2.05
CA ALA A 101 -4.13 3.10 1.09
C ALA A 101 -4.29 4.51 1.69
N TYR A 102 -4.79 4.60 2.92
CA TYR A 102 -4.94 5.87 3.63
C TYR A 102 -3.58 6.53 3.93
N TRP A 103 -2.60 5.76 4.39
CA TRP A 103 -1.23 6.27 4.59
C TRP A 103 -0.61 6.79 3.28
N SER A 104 -0.79 6.08 2.17
CA SER A 104 -0.29 6.51 0.86
C SER A 104 -0.93 7.82 0.37
N VAL A 105 -2.23 8.05 0.63
CA VAL A 105 -2.88 9.33 0.31
C VAL A 105 -2.30 10.46 1.16
N ARG A 106 -2.09 10.25 2.46
CA ARG A 106 -1.48 11.27 3.32
C ARG A 106 -0.07 11.65 2.85
N LEU A 107 0.71 10.65 2.47
CA LEU A 107 2.04 10.86 1.90
C LEU A 107 1.96 11.62 0.57
N ALA A 108 1.02 11.25 -0.31
CA ALA A 108 0.81 11.96 -1.57
C ALA A 108 0.44 13.43 -1.38
N LEU A 109 -0.49 13.72 -0.46
CA LEU A 109 -0.88 15.10 -0.14
C LEU A 109 0.31 15.92 0.38
N GLY A 110 1.15 15.33 1.23
CA GLY A 110 2.37 15.96 1.72
C GLY A 110 3.35 16.29 0.59
N LEU A 111 3.65 15.33 -0.28
CA LEU A 111 4.54 15.53 -1.42
C LEU A 111 3.98 16.55 -2.42
N PHE A 112 2.68 16.51 -2.67
CA PHE A 112 2.01 17.44 -3.58
C PHE A 112 2.04 18.87 -3.04
N ALA A 113 1.79 19.05 -1.74
CA ALA A 113 1.90 20.36 -1.09
C ALA A 113 3.32 20.93 -1.22
N VAL A 114 4.36 20.11 -1.01
CA VAL A 114 5.75 20.52 -1.18
C VAL A 114 6.04 20.90 -2.63
N SER A 115 5.57 20.11 -3.60
CA SER A 115 5.73 20.41 -5.03
C SER A 115 5.14 21.78 -5.39
N ILE A 116 3.92 22.08 -4.91
CA ILE A 116 3.27 23.38 -5.15
C ILE A 116 4.08 24.52 -4.53
N VAL A 117 4.55 24.37 -3.30
CA VAL A 117 5.36 25.41 -2.63
C VAL A 117 6.64 25.69 -3.41
N LEU A 118 7.33 24.65 -3.89
CA LEU A 118 8.55 24.80 -4.69
C LEU A 118 8.26 25.51 -6.02
N LEU A 119 7.17 25.14 -6.69
CA LEU A 119 6.77 25.77 -7.95
C LEU A 119 6.46 27.26 -7.76
N LEU A 120 5.73 27.61 -6.69
CA LEU A 120 5.42 29.01 -6.35
C LEU A 120 6.65 29.83 -5.95
N VAL A 121 7.66 29.22 -5.34
CA VAL A 121 8.92 29.89 -5.01
C VAL A 121 9.77 30.07 -6.27
N SER A 122 9.81 29.06 -7.14
CA SER A 122 10.59 29.11 -8.39
C SER A 122 10.04 30.13 -9.39
N ASP A 123 8.72 30.34 -9.45
CA ASP A 123 8.09 31.35 -10.33
C ASP A 123 8.33 32.80 -9.86
N ARG A 124 8.81 32.99 -8.63
CA ARG A 124 9.05 34.31 -8.02
C ARG A 124 10.53 34.73 -8.02
N ALA A 125 11.44 33.85 -8.44
CA ALA A 125 12.88 34.08 -8.48
C ALA A 125 13.33 34.41 -9.91
#